data_AF-A0A5J5FAQ9-F1
#
_entry.id   AF-A0A5J5FAQ9-F1
#
_cell.length_a   1.000
_cell.length_b   1.000
_cell.length_c   1.000
_cell.angle_alpha   90.00
_cell.angle_beta   90.00
_cell.angle_gamma   90.00
#
_symmetry.space_group_name_H-M   'P 1'
#
loop_
_entity.id
_entity.type
_entity.pdbx_description
1 polymer ?
#
loop_
_entity_poly.entity_id
_entity_poly.type
_entity_poly.pdbx_seq_one_letter_code
_entity_poly.pdbx_strand_id
1 'polypeptide(L)'
;MTLEPASSPELPQEVITCLKNARYLHLATTGGLWPHVSLMNYTFLPSNPHSINGAPPGGPVIILTVQHSTKKINNLLANPRVSLLVHDWVSHRAPLGTSTTITTTEDRPRQSSLASLLTNLNSAELSSISATLFGHAHLIPQGSEYEQFYRQLHTESCVGSGESMCYLEGEDARIVVVTISWTRVADYKGLVKDWVKPGEEKAWEEFENDAVRSANGA
;
A
#
# COMPACT_ATOMS: atom_id res chain seq x y z
N MET A 1 31.45 -17.04 -1.56
CA MET A 1 30.94 -16.53 -2.85
C MET A 1 29.42 -16.56 -2.76
N THR A 2 28.84 -15.53 -2.14
CA THR A 2 27.41 -15.42 -1.85
C THR A 2 26.70 -14.98 -3.12
N LEU A 3 25.92 -15.87 -3.71
CA LEU A 3 25.08 -15.59 -4.87
C LEU A 3 23.99 -14.60 -4.45
N GLU A 4 24.02 -13.38 -5.00
CA GLU A 4 22.86 -12.49 -4.92
C GLU A 4 21.65 -13.19 -5.54
N PRO A 5 20.47 -13.16 -4.90
CA PRO A 5 19.29 -13.76 -5.48
C PRO A 5 18.91 -12.98 -6.73
N ALA A 6 18.95 -13.66 -7.89
CA ALA A 6 18.49 -13.12 -9.16
C ALA A 6 17.10 -12.48 -8.98
N SER A 7 17.01 -11.17 -9.17
CA SER A 7 15.78 -10.40 -9.03
C SER A 7 14.76 -10.91 -10.04
N SER A 8 13.72 -11.60 -9.57
CA SER A 8 12.61 -11.99 -10.43
C SER A 8 11.91 -10.72 -10.95
N PRO A 9 11.48 -10.69 -12.23
CA PRO A 9 10.82 -9.52 -12.82
C PRO A 9 9.45 -9.22 -12.20
N GLU A 10 8.88 -10.20 -11.49
CA GLU A 10 7.58 -10.12 -10.85
C GLU A 10 7.70 -9.86 -9.35
N LEU A 11 6.69 -9.19 -8.81
CA LEU A 11 6.55 -8.95 -7.38
C LEU A 11 6.54 -10.28 -6.61
N PRO A 12 7.11 -10.33 -5.39
CA PRO A 12 7.04 -11.52 -4.55
C PRO A 12 5.58 -11.95 -4.32
N GLN A 13 5.31 -13.25 -4.39
CA GLN A 13 3.96 -13.80 -4.26
C GLN A 13 3.30 -13.47 -2.92
N GLU A 14 4.10 -13.35 -1.86
CA GLU A 14 3.69 -12.87 -0.54
C GLU A 14 3.07 -11.47 -0.63
N VAL A 15 3.73 -10.53 -1.33
CA VAL A 15 3.24 -9.16 -1.53
C VAL A 15 1.97 -9.15 -2.37
N ILE A 16 1.93 -9.96 -3.44
CA ILE A 16 0.73 -10.09 -4.29
C ILE A 16 -0.46 -10.62 -3.47
N THR A 17 -0.22 -11.60 -2.61
CA THR A 17 -1.25 -12.18 -1.74
C THR A 17 -1.75 -11.15 -0.73
N CYS A 18 -0.83 -10.41 -0.10
CA CYS A 18 -1.18 -9.31 0.79
C CYS A 18 -2.00 -8.23 0.07
N LEU A 19 -1.59 -7.84 -1.15
CA LEU A 19 -2.31 -6.86 -1.97
C LEU A 19 -3.69 -7.33 -2.42
N LYS A 20 -3.92 -8.64 -2.58
CA LYS A 20 -5.24 -9.19 -2.92
C LYS A 20 -6.17 -9.29 -1.71
N ASN A 21 -5.61 -9.52 -0.53
CA ASN A 21 -6.39 -9.73 0.70
C ASN A 21 -6.64 -8.42 1.46
N ALA A 22 -5.72 -7.47 1.40
CA ALA A 22 -5.87 -6.19 2.06
C ALA A 22 -6.91 -5.33 1.33
N ARG A 23 -7.71 -4.63 2.13
CA ARG A 23 -8.80 -3.77 1.64
C ARG A 23 -8.37 -2.33 1.44
N TYR A 24 -7.45 -1.89 2.29
CA TYR A 24 -6.94 -0.54 2.29
C TYR A 24 -5.43 -0.57 2.32
N LEU A 25 -4.81 0.45 1.75
CA LEU A 25 -3.40 0.72 1.90
C LEU A 25 -3.19 2.12 2.45
N HIS A 26 -2.00 2.36 3.00
CA HIS A 26 -1.58 3.68 3.45
C HIS A 26 -0.71 4.31 2.37
N LEU A 27 -1.16 5.42 1.82
CA LEU A 27 -0.41 6.25 0.88
C LEU A 27 0.34 7.34 1.64
N ALA A 28 1.66 7.33 1.54
CA ALA A 28 2.52 8.40 1.98
C ALA A 28 2.94 9.28 0.78
N THR A 29 2.69 10.58 0.90
CA THR A 29 3.05 11.62 -0.07
C THR A 29 3.83 12.71 0.64
N THR A 30 4.65 13.45 -0.10
CA THR A 30 5.33 14.64 0.43
C THR A 30 5.27 15.78 -0.59
N GLY A 31 4.97 16.98 -0.12
CA GLY A 31 5.08 18.23 -0.88
C GLY A 31 6.02 19.25 -0.22
N GLY A 32 6.74 18.84 0.82
CA GLY A 32 7.59 19.70 1.64
C GLY A 32 8.26 18.93 2.77
N LEU A 33 8.50 19.57 3.92
CA LEU A 33 9.16 18.94 5.07
C LEU A 33 8.26 17.99 5.86
N TRP A 34 6.93 18.13 5.71
CA TRP A 34 5.95 17.34 6.46
C TRP A 34 5.40 16.21 5.59
N PRO A 35 5.72 14.94 5.92
CA PRO A 35 5.12 13.80 5.21
C PRO A 35 3.64 13.69 5.54
N HIS A 36 2.84 13.32 4.54
CA HIS A 36 1.41 13.16 4.67
C HIS A 36 1.00 11.73 4.36
N VAL A 37 0.39 11.06 5.34
CA VAL A 37 -0.09 9.67 5.22
C VAL A 37 -1.61 9.66 5.14
N SER A 38 -2.17 8.79 4.31
CA SER A 38 -3.61 8.67 4.14
C SER A 38 -4.03 7.24 3.84
N LEU A 39 -5.17 6.82 4.40
CA LEU A 39 -5.82 5.57 4.04
C LEU A 39 -6.48 5.72 2.66
N MET A 40 -6.26 4.74 1.77
CA MET A 40 -6.77 4.75 0.40
C MET A 40 -7.41 3.40 0.06
N ASN A 41 -8.52 3.46 -0.68
CA ASN A 41 -8.99 2.33 -1.46
C ASN A 41 -8.06 2.16 -2.66
N TYR A 42 -7.81 0.91 -3.02
CA TYR A 42 -6.95 0.61 -4.15
C TYR A 42 -7.44 -0.60 -4.91
N THR A 43 -7.05 -0.68 -6.18
CA THR A 43 -7.15 -1.90 -6.98
C THR A 43 -5.76 -2.26 -7.46
N PHE A 44 -5.36 -3.50 -7.19
CA PHE A 44 -4.12 -4.04 -7.71
C PHE A 44 -4.36 -4.65 -9.09
N LEU A 45 -3.63 -4.16 -10.10
CA LEU A 45 -3.64 -4.69 -11.45
C LEU A 45 -2.26 -5.32 -11.74
N PRO A 46 -2.15 -6.66 -11.83
CA PRO A 46 -0.86 -7.34 -11.99
C PRO A 46 -0.19 -7.07 -13.34
N SER A 47 -0.95 -6.80 -14.39
CA SER A 47 -0.44 -6.50 -15.73
C SER A 47 -1.23 -5.36 -16.35
N ASN A 48 -0.58 -4.21 -16.51
CA ASN A 48 -1.19 -3.04 -17.10
C ASN A 48 -1.08 -3.05 -18.64
N PRO A 49 -2.19 -3.00 -19.39
CA PRO A 49 -2.14 -3.01 -20.86
C PRO A 49 -1.60 -1.71 -21.47
N HIS A 50 -1.56 -0.62 -20.70
CA HIS A 50 -1.13 0.69 -21.19
C HIS A 50 0.29 1.04 -20.74
N SER A 51 1.00 1.80 -21.57
CA SER A 51 2.27 2.41 -21.17
C SER A 51 2.01 3.61 -20.28
N ILE A 52 2.67 3.66 -19.12
CA ILE A 52 2.57 4.79 -18.19
C ILE A 52 3.98 5.34 -17.98
N ASN A 53 4.19 6.63 -18.28
CA ASN A 53 5.47 7.35 -18.10
C ASN A 53 6.69 6.63 -18.71
N GLY A 54 6.55 6.15 -19.94
CA GLY A 54 7.63 5.46 -20.63
C GLY A 54 7.93 4.05 -20.11
N ALA A 55 7.23 3.58 -19.08
CA ALA A 55 7.31 2.19 -18.65
C ALA A 55 6.63 1.27 -19.70
N PRO A 56 7.25 0.13 -20.03
CA PRO A 56 6.67 -0.83 -20.95
C PRO A 56 5.34 -1.37 -20.42
N PRO A 57 4.38 -1.70 -21.31
CA PRO A 57 3.14 -2.34 -20.92
C PRO A 57 3.43 -3.71 -20.29
N GLY A 58 2.59 -4.13 -19.35
CA GLY A 58 2.66 -5.43 -18.68
C GLY A 58 3.18 -5.40 -17.24
N GLY A 59 3.61 -4.24 -16.73
CA GLY A 59 4.05 -4.12 -15.34
C GLY A 59 2.88 -4.08 -14.33
N PRO A 60 3.12 -4.46 -13.06
CA PRO A 60 2.14 -4.35 -11.99
C PRO A 60 1.92 -2.87 -11.61
N VAL A 61 0.66 -2.50 -11.43
CA VAL A 61 0.26 -1.15 -11.05
C VAL A 61 -0.80 -1.16 -9.95
N ILE A 62 -0.80 -0.10 -9.15
CA ILE A 62 -1.81 0.13 -8.13
C ILE A 62 -2.65 1.32 -8.57
N ILE A 63 -3.96 1.11 -8.70
CA ILE A 63 -4.92 2.15 -9.06
C ILE A 63 -5.53 2.70 -7.78
N LEU A 64 -5.52 4.03 -7.66
CA LEU A 64 -6.03 4.77 -6.52
C LEU A 64 -7.01 5.84 -7.00
N THR A 65 -7.97 6.17 -6.15
CA THR A 65 -8.85 7.32 -6.33
C THR A 65 -8.56 8.40 -5.31
N VAL A 66 -8.33 9.62 -5.80
CA VAL A 66 -7.99 10.77 -4.97
C VAL A 66 -8.97 11.88 -5.27
N GLN A 67 -9.57 12.47 -4.23
CA GLN A 67 -10.43 13.63 -4.42
C GLN A 67 -9.60 14.86 -4.82
N HIS A 68 -10.11 15.62 -5.78
CA HIS A 68 -9.39 16.70 -6.47
C HIS A 68 -8.91 17.83 -5.55
N SER A 69 -9.70 18.19 -4.54
CA SER A 69 -9.39 19.27 -3.58
C SER A 69 -8.46 18.87 -2.43
N THR A 70 -7.80 17.71 -2.51
CA THR A 70 -6.97 17.21 -1.40
C THR A 70 -5.51 17.66 -1.51
N LYS A 71 -4.87 17.84 -0.35
CA LYS A 71 -3.41 18.04 -0.25
C LYS A 71 -2.61 16.96 -1.00
N LYS A 72 -3.19 15.76 -1.14
CA LYS A 72 -2.59 14.63 -1.86
C LYS A 72 -2.29 15.00 -3.30
N ILE A 73 -3.22 15.63 -4.04
CA ILE A 73 -2.96 16.02 -5.43
C ILE A 73 -1.82 17.02 -5.53
N ASN A 74 -1.81 18.05 -4.70
CA ASN A 74 -0.73 19.03 -4.71
C ASN A 74 0.62 18.39 -4.41
N ASN A 75 0.68 17.47 -3.44
CA ASN A 75 1.89 16.72 -3.13
C ASN A 75 2.33 15.83 -4.30
N LEU A 76 1.39 15.13 -4.94
CA LEU A 76 1.67 14.26 -6.09
C LEU A 76 2.16 15.03 -7.32
N LEU A 77 1.63 16.24 -7.54
CA LEU A 77 2.08 17.14 -8.61
C LEU A 77 3.48 17.70 -8.34
N ALA A 78 3.78 18.00 -7.08
CA ALA A 78 5.10 18.51 -6.67
C ALA A 78 6.17 17.40 -6.66
N ASN A 79 5.80 16.20 -6.19
CA ASN A 79 6.68 15.05 -6.11
C ASN A 79 5.91 13.75 -6.43
N PRO A 80 6.18 13.11 -7.58
CA PRO A 80 5.51 11.87 -7.95
C PRO A 80 6.02 10.65 -7.16
N ARG A 81 7.10 10.76 -6.38
CA ARG A 81 7.62 9.64 -5.58
C ARG A 81 6.71 9.39 -4.38
N VAL A 82 6.20 8.17 -4.28
CA VAL A 82 5.28 7.76 -3.22
C VAL A 82 5.74 6.49 -2.52
N SER A 83 5.30 6.33 -1.28
CA SER A 83 5.44 5.09 -0.51
C SER A 83 4.07 4.58 -0.11
N LEU A 84 3.82 3.31 -0.36
CA LEU A 84 2.57 2.61 -0.09
C LEU A 84 2.85 1.54 0.95
N LEU A 85 2.12 1.53 2.06
CA LEU A 85 2.19 0.47 3.05
C LEU A 85 0.91 -0.36 3.01
N VAL A 86 1.07 -1.66 2.75
CA VAL A 86 0.02 -2.67 2.88
C VAL A 86 0.43 -3.68 3.93
N HIS A 87 -0.52 -4.12 4.75
CA HIS A 87 -0.30 -5.15 5.75
C HIS A 87 -1.58 -5.95 5.93
N ASP A 88 -1.42 -7.19 6.40
CA ASP A 88 -2.51 -8.12 6.72
C ASP A 88 -2.73 -8.30 8.23
N TRP A 89 -2.01 -7.56 9.06
CA TRP A 89 -2.08 -7.70 10.52
C TRP A 89 -3.51 -7.50 11.06
N VAL A 90 -4.04 -8.53 11.69
CA VAL A 90 -5.25 -8.43 12.51
C VAL A 90 -4.84 -8.14 13.95
N SER A 91 -5.08 -6.91 14.41
CA SER A 91 -4.71 -6.50 15.78
C SER A 91 -5.45 -7.33 16.84
N HIS A 92 -4.69 -8.06 17.66
CA HIS A 92 -5.15 -8.70 18.90
C HIS A 92 -4.82 -7.83 20.10
N ARG A 93 -5.12 -6.53 20.07
CA ARG A 93 -5.25 -5.86 21.37
C ARG A 93 -6.53 -6.42 21.97
N ALA A 94 -6.37 -7.52 22.72
CA ALA A 94 -7.36 -7.96 23.68
C ALA A 94 -7.82 -6.68 24.37
N PRO A 95 -9.13 -6.36 24.37
CA PRO A 95 -9.62 -5.16 25.02
C PRO A 95 -8.98 -5.16 26.39
N LEU A 96 -8.12 -4.17 26.64
CA LEU A 96 -7.36 -4.08 27.88
C LEU A 96 -8.44 -4.08 28.95
N GLY A 97 -8.63 -5.22 29.62
CA GLY A 97 -9.65 -5.36 30.63
C GLY A 97 -9.39 -4.25 31.61
N THR A 98 -10.30 -3.30 31.68
CA THR A 98 -10.30 -2.24 32.67
C THR A 98 -10.39 -2.93 34.02
N SER A 99 -9.24 -3.29 34.58
CA SER A 99 -9.10 -3.63 35.98
C SER A 99 -9.14 -2.32 36.73
N THR A 100 -10.33 -1.74 36.79
CA THR A 100 -10.64 -0.67 37.72
C THR A 100 -12.00 -1.02 38.31
N THR A 101 -11.87 -1.52 39.52
CA THR A 101 -12.84 -1.81 40.57
C THR A 101 -14.16 -1.02 40.48
N ILE A 102 -15.26 -1.71 40.83
CA ILE A 102 -16.50 -1.24 41.52
C ILE A 102 -17.81 -1.58 40.77
N THR A 103 -18.45 -2.65 41.27
CA THR A 103 -19.90 -2.97 41.42
C THR A 103 -20.87 -3.11 40.23
N THR A 104 -21.73 -4.12 40.43
CA THR A 104 -23.10 -4.37 39.94
C THR A 104 -23.31 -4.79 38.47
N THR A 105 -23.66 -6.08 38.33
CA THR A 105 -24.70 -6.66 37.45
C THR A 105 -24.94 -5.96 36.12
N GLU A 106 -24.36 -6.50 35.03
CA GLU A 106 -25.04 -6.62 33.72
C GLU A 106 -24.23 -7.54 32.78
N ASP A 107 -24.97 -8.39 32.06
CA ASP A 107 -24.51 -9.43 31.14
C ASP A 107 -23.55 -8.93 30.05
N ARG A 108 -22.25 -9.23 30.19
CA ARG A 108 -21.35 -9.30 29.04
C ARG A 108 -20.89 -10.76 28.88
N PRO A 109 -21.08 -11.40 27.71
CA PRO A 109 -20.68 -12.79 27.54
C PRO A 109 -19.16 -12.91 27.71
N ARG A 110 -18.75 -13.65 28.75
CA ARG A 110 -17.36 -14.07 28.93
C ARG A 110 -17.00 -14.96 27.75
N GLN A 111 -16.24 -14.44 26.78
CA GLN A 111 -15.67 -15.30 25.74
C GLN A 111 -14.84 -16.38 26.44
N SER A 112 -15.12 -17.66 26.14
CA SER A 112 -14.41 -18.77 26.77
C SER A 112 -12.93 -18.74 26.37
N SER A 113 -12.06 -19.32 27.20
CA SER A 113 -10.64 -19.48 26.88
C SER A 113 -10.43 -20.23 25.56
N LEU A 114 -11.31 -21.17 25.25
CA LEU A 114 -11.35 -21.90 23.98
C LEU A 114 -11.78 -20.99 22.82
N ALA A 115 -12.84 -20.17 22.99
CA ALA A 115 -13.24 -19.21 21.96
C ALA A 115 -12.11 -18.20 21.68
N SER A 116 -11.44 -17.72 22.73
CA SER A 116 -10.27 -16.85 22.61
C SER A 116 -9.12 -17.54 21.89
N LEU A 117 -8.86 -18.83 22.20
CA LEU A 117 -7.84 -19.63 21.52
C LEU A 117 -8.19 -19.86 20.04
N LEU A 118 -9.44 -20.16 19.70
CA LEU A 118 -9.86 -20.34 18.30
C LEU A 118 -9.78 -19.02 17.52
N THR A 119 -10.15 -17.89 18.13
CA THR A 119 -9.96 -16.57 17.53
C THR A 119 -8.47 -16.26 17.32
N ASN A 120 -7.62 -16.58 18.31
CA ASN A 120 -6.17 -16.41 18.19
C ASN A 120 -5.56 -17.32 17.12
N LEU A 121 -5.99 -18.59 17.03
CA LEU A 121 -5.48 -19.54 16.03
C LEU A 121 -5.88 -19.14 14.62
N ASN A 122 -7.15 -18.80 14.41
CA ASN A 122 -7.62 -18.29 13.11
C ASN A 122 -6.87 -17.04 12.67
N SER A 123 -6.44 -16.21 13.61
CA SER A 123 -5.76 -14.95 13.29
C SER A 123 -4.23 -15.06 13.20
N ALA A 124 -3.63 -16.08 13.83
CA ALA A 124 -2.19 -16.34 13.76
C ALA A 124 -1.79 -17.08 12.47
N GLU A 125 -2.71 -17.83 11.86
CA GLU A 125 -2.46 -18.46 10.55
C GLU A 125 -2.69 -17.53 9.35
N LEU A 126 -3.52 -16.50 9.51
CA LEU A 126 -3.83 -15.54 8.44
C LEU A 126 -2.76 -14.46 8.39
N SER A 127 -1.55 -14.83 7.94
CA SER A 127 -0.47 -14.00 7.40
C SER A 127 -0.08 -12.73 8.19
N SER A 128 1.20 -12.57 8.51
CA SER A 128 1.68 -11.44 9.33
C SER A 128 2.83 -10.70 8.66
N ILE A 129 2.60 -10.32 7.40
CA ILE A 129 3.56 -9.55 6.62
C ILE A 129 3.10 -8.11 6.42
N SER A 130 4.06 -7.20 6.40
CA SER A 130 3.87 -5.85 5.93
C SER A 130 4.76 -5.62 4.73
N ALA A 131 4.21 -5.04 3.67
CA ALA A 131 4.95 -4.70 2.48
C ALA A 131 4.88 -3.18 2.28
N THR A 132 6.05 -2.54 2.30
CA THR A 132 6.20 -1.15 1.90
C THR A 132 6.64 -1.12 0.44
N LEU A 133 5.77 -0.66 -0.44
CA LEU A 133 6.05 -0.50 -1.87
C LEU A 133 6.45 0.94 -2.16
N PHE A 134 7.47 1.11 -2.98
CA PHE A 134 7.99 2.40 -3.41
C PHE A 134 7.83 2.51 -4.91
N GLY A 135 7.41 3.69 -5.36
CA GLY A 135 7.00 3.83 -6.74
C GLY A 135 6.72 5.27 -7.15
N HIS A 136 6.30 5.40 -8.40
CA HIS A 136 5.97 6.67 -9.02
C HIS A 136 4.46 6.74 -9.26
N ALA A 137 3.84 7.76 -8.69
CA ALA A 137 2.44 8.05 -8.86
C ALA A 137 2.22 8.95 -10.07
N HIS A 138 1.17 8.63 -10.82
CA HIS A 138 0.85 9.26 -12.07
C HIS A 138 -0.61 9.64 -12.08
N LEU A 139 -0.85 10.95 -12.12
CA LEU A 139 -2.19 11.51 -12.21
C LEU A 139 -2.67 11.38 -13.65
N ILE A 140 -3.77 10.66 -13.86
CA ILE A 140 -4.34 10.51 -15.18
C ILE A 140 -5.08 11.80 -15.56
N PRO A 141 -4.88 12.35 -16.78
CA PRO A 141 -5.61 13.53 -17.24
C PRO A 141 -7.12 13.29 -17.28
N GLN A 142 -7.87 14.28 -16.81
CA GLN A 142 -9.33 14.22 -16.75
C GLN A 142 -9.93 14.19 -18.16
N GLY A 143 -10.93 13.34 -18.38
CA GLY A 143 -11.62 13.15 -19.65
C GLY A 143 -10.87 12.26 -20.65
N SER A 144 -9.75 11.65 -20.26
CA SER A 144 -9.02 10.71 -21.12
C SER A 144 -9.68 9.33 -21.15
N GLU A 145 -9.46 8.58 -22.24
CA GLU A 145 -9.90 7.18 -22.35
C GLU A 145 -9.33 6.29 -21.24
N TYR A 146 -8.08 6.57 -20.82
CA TYR A 146 -7.42 5.87 -19.72
C TYR A 146 -8.12 6.12 -18.39
N GLU A 147 -8.61 7.34 -18.14
CA GLU A 147 -9.35 7.63 -16.92
C GLU A 147 -10.62 6.79 -16.84
N GLN A 148 -11.38 6.69 -17.93
CA GLN A 148 -12.60 5.90 -17.98
C GLN A 148 -12.32 4.42 -17.76
N PHE A 149 -11.28 3.89 -18.41
CA PHE A 149 -10.84 2.50 -18.24
C PHE A 149 -10.48 2.18 -16.78
N TYR A 150 -9.59 2.96 -16.17
CA TYR A 150 -9.15 2.71 -14.80
C TYR A 150 -10.26 2.97 -13.78
N ARG A 151 -11.12 3.96 -14.02
CA ARG A 151 -12.28 4.26 -13.17
C ARG A 151 -13.27 3.10 -13.20
N GLN A 152 -13.57 2.57 -14.38
CA GLN A 152 -14.45 1.41 -14.52
C GLN A 152 -13.86 0.20 -13.78
N LEU A 153 -12.60 -0.14 -14.04
CA LEU A 153 -11.93 -1.28 -13.41
C LEU A 153 -11.91 -1.16 -11.87
N HIS A 154 -11.58 0.01 -11.35
CA HIS A 154 -11.54 0.25 -9.90
C HIS A 154 -12.95 0.22 -9.30
N THR A 155 -13.95 0.75 -10.00
CA THR A 155 -15.36 0.69 -9.58
C THR A 155 -15.87 -0.74 -9.50
N GLU A 156 -15.65 -1.55 -10.54
CA GLU A 156 -16.05 -2.96 -10.58
C GLU A 156 -15.39 -3.75 -9.43
N SER A 157 -14.11 -3.49 -9.17
CA SER A 157 -13.37 -4.10 -8.06
C SER A 157 -13.94 -3.70 -6.68
N CYS A 158 -14.25 -2.43 -6.46
CA CYS A 158 -14.83 -1.95 -5.20
C CYS A 158 -16.26 -2.48 -4.99
N VAL A 159 -17.09 -2.51 -6.04
CA VAL A 159 -18.46 -3.07 -5.99
C VAL A 159 -18.42 -4.56 -5.70
N GLY A 160 -17.56 -5.33 -6.39
CA GLY A 160 -17.39 -6.76 -6.15
C GLY A 160 -16.91 -7.09 -4.73
N SER A 161 -16.22 -6.15 -4.09
CA SER A 161 -15.70 -6.29 -2.72
C SER A 161 -16.65 -5.74 -1.65
N GLY A 162 -17.84 -5.25 -2.04
CA GLY A 162 -18.85 -4.71 -1.12
C GLY A 162 -18.41 -3.42 -0.41
N GLU A 163 -17.54 -2.63 -1.05
CA GLU A 163 -16.98 -1.41 -0.44
C GLU A 163 -17.91 -0.21 -0.59
N SER A 164 -17.81 0.73 0.34
CA SER A 164 -18.52 2.01 0.23
C SER A 164 -18.01 2.78 -0.97
N MET A 165 -18.90 2.99 -1.94
CA MET A 165 -18.70 3.83 -3.13
C MET A 165 -18.50 5.31 -2.81
N CYS A 166 -18.48 5.71 -1.53
CA CYS A 166 -18.39 7.10 -1.09
C CYS A 166 -17.13 7.83 -1.59
N TYR A 167 -16.07 7.12 -1.96
CA TYR A 167 -14.86 7.68 -2.56
C TYR A 167 -14.93 7.82 -4.09
N LEU A 168 -15.90 7.15 -4.74
CA LEU A 168 -16.12 7.11 -6.19
C LEU A 168 -17.29 8.01 -6.64
N GLU A 169 -18.26 8.25 -5.76
CA GLU A 169 -19.49 9.01 -6.08
C GLU A 169 -19.31 10.54 -6.10
N GLY A 170 -18.13 11.06 -5.75
CA GLY A 170 -17.84 12.48 -5.92
C GLY A 170 -17.50 12.80 -7.38
N GLU A 171 -18.20 13.76 -7.99
CA GLU A 171 -17.91 14.27 -9.35
C GLU A 171 -16.47 14.79 -9.54
N ASP A 172 -15.69 14.91 -8.46
CA ASP A 172 -14.34 15.45 -8.43
C ASP A 172 -13.28 14.39 -8.02
N ALA A 173 -13.58 13.10 -8.16
CA ALA A 173 -12.59 12.03 -7.96
C ALA A 173 -11.66 11.89 -9.18
N ARG A 174 -10.34 11.91 -8.94
CA ARG A 174 -9.29 11.74 -9.93
C ARG A 174 -8.61 10.39 -9.78
N ILE A 175 -8.26 9.79 -10.90
CA ILE A 175 -7.53 8.51 -10.93
C ILE A 175 -6.03 8.77 -10.84
N VAL A 176 -5.38 8.07 -9.92
CA VAL A 176 -3.92 8.02 -9.79
C VAL A 176 -3.47 6.58 -9.99
N VAL A 177 -2.52 6.37 -10.88
CA VAL A 177 -1.91 5.06 -11.10
C VAL A 177 -0.48 5.10 -10.57
N VAL A 178 -0.14 4.14 -9.72
CA VAL A 178 1.20 4.03 -9.13
C VAL A 178 1.92 2.85 -9.75
N THR A 179 3.08 3.12 -10.35
CA THR A 179 4.02 2.09 -10.82
C THR A 179 4.96 1.72 -9.69
N ILE A 180 5.22 0.43 -9.50
CA ILE A 180 6.06 -0.05 -8.40
C ILE A 180 7.50 -0.23 -8.91
N SER A 181 8.46 0.41 -8.22
CA SER A 181 9.90 0.30 -8.50
C SER A 181 10.55 -0.77 -7.62
N TRP A 182 10.35 -0.69 -6.30
CA TRP A 182 10.91 -1.66 -5.37
C TRP A 182 10.03 -1.80 -4.12
N THR A 183 10.20 -2.89 -3.39
CA THR A 183 9.41 -3.20 -2.20
C THR A 183 10.31 -3.68 -1.07
N ARG A 184 9.86 -3.41 0.15
CA ARG A 184 10.42 -3.94 1.38
C ARG A 184 9.36 -4.72 2.12
N VAL A 185 9.58 -6.01 2.27
CA VAL A 185 8.69 -6.93 2.98
C VAL A 185 9.27 -7.16 4.38
N ALA A 186 8.45 -6.96 5.41
CA ALA A 186 8.81 -7.25 6.78
C ALA A 186 7.82 -8.27 7.37
N ASP A 187 8.36 -9.33 7.95
CA ASP A 187 7.60 -10.40 8.60
C ASP A 187 7.47 -10.17 10.12
N TYR A 188 6.52 -10.84 10.78
CA TYR A 188 6.30 -10.76 12.23
C TYR A 188 7.52 -11.21 13.06
N LYS A 189 8.41 -12.01 12.45
CA LYS A 189 9.67 -12.45 13.06
C LYS A 189 10.78 -11.39 12.99
N GLY A 190 10.52 -10.23 12.39
CA GLY A 190 11.49 -9.16 12.20
C GLY A 190 12.45 -9.37 11.02
N LEU A 191 12.19 -10.37 10.16
CA LEU A 191 12.93 -10.55 8.93
C LEU A 191 12.49 -9.51 7.91
N VAL A 192 13.46 -8.86 7.26
CA VAL A 192 13.24 -7.85 6.22
C VAL A 192 13.84 -8.36 4.91
N LYS A 193 13.03 -8.37 3.86
CA LYS A 193 13.42 -8.77 2.50
C LYS A 193 13.11 -7.65 1.54
N ASP A 194 14.13 -7.21 0.80
CA ASP A 194 13.95 -6.24 -0.27
C ASP A 194 13.76 -6.95 -1.61
N TRP A 195 12.88 -6.42 -2.45
CA TRP A 195 12.74 -6.78 -3.85
C TRP A 195 12.86 -5.51 -4.69
N VAL A 196 13.62 -5.57 -5.76
CA VAL A 196 13.83 -4.44 -6.66
C VAL A 196 13.47 -4.90 -8.06
N LYS A 197 12.66 -4.11 -8.77
CA LYS A 197 12.34 -4.38 -10.16
C LYS A 197 13.63 -4.29 -11.00
N PRO A 198 13.86 -5.21 -11.95
CA PRO A 198 15.03 -5.14 -12.82
C PRO A 198 15.14 -3.77 -13.52
N GLY A 199 16.29 -3.11 -13.37
CA GLY A 199 16.57 -1.79 -13.97
C GLY A 199 16.15 -0.59 -13.14
N GLU A 200 15.60 -0.79 -11.93
CA GLU A 200 15.35 0.29 -10.96
C GLU A 200 16.38 0.21 -9.81
N GLU A 201 16.67 1.34 -9.17
CA GLU A 201 17.57 1.42 -8.01
C GLU A 201 16.79 1.69 -6.71
N LYS A 202 17.40 1.33 -5.57
CA LYS A 202 16.83 1.64 -4.26
C LYS A 202 16.99 3.12 -3.98
N ALA A 203 15.91 3.76 -3.51
CA ALA A 203 15.90 5.21 -3.31
C ALA A 203 16.99 5.73 -2.33
N TRP A 204 17.47 4.92 -1.39
CA TRP A 204 18.56 5.32 -0.47
C TRP A 204 19.96 5.22 -1.08
N GLU A 205 20.17 4.46 -2.14
CA GLU A 205 21.46 4.46 -2.86
C GLU A 205 21.66 5.78 -3.59
N GLU A 206 20.59 6.39 -4.11
CA GLU A 206 20.62 7.78 -4.62
C GLU A 206 21.05 8.77 -3.52
N PHE A 207 20.47 8.67 -2.31
CA PHE A 207 20.80 9.57 -1.20
C PHE A 207 22.22 9.37 -0.67
N GLU A 208 22.71 8.13 -0.57
CA GLU A 208 24.11 7.87 -0.19
C GLU A 208 25.07 8.41 -1.24
N ASN A 209 24.77 8.22 -2.53
CA ASN A 209 25.59 8.74 -3.63
C ASN A 209 25.58 10.28 -3.69
N ASP A 210 24.44 10.93 -3.46
CA ASP A 210 24.33 12.39 -3.43
C ASP A 210 24.97 12.99 -2.17
N ALA A 211 24.86 12.33 -1.01
CA ALA A 211 25.58 12.72 0.20
C ALA A 211 27.10 12.61 0.01
N VAL A 212 27.57 11.54 -0.65
CA VAL A 212 28.99 11.35 -1.00
C VAL A 212 29.46 12.38 -2.03
N ARG A 213 28.65 12.72 -3.04
CA ARG A 213 28.96 13.77 -4.02
C ARG A 213 29.01 15.16 -3.39
N SER A 214 28.11 15.45 -2.45
CA SER A 214 28.09 16.70 -1.68
C SER A 214 29.30 16.80 -0.74
N ALA A 215 29.71 15.69 -0.13
CA ALA A 215 30.89 15.63 0.74
C ALA A 215 32.23 15.71 -0.01
N ASN A 216 32.30 15.22 -1.25
CA ASN A 216 33.51 15.25 -2.09
C ASN A 216 33.63 16.50 -2.97
N GLY A 217 32.64 17.40 -2.91
CA GLY A 217 32.57 18.64 -3.70
C GLY A 217 32.89 19.92 -2.91
N ALA A 218 33.46 19.82 -1.70
CA ALA A 218 33.90 20.94 -0.86
C ALA A 218 35.41 20.91 -0.62
#